data_AF-A0A7S3G7C9-F1
#
_entry.id   AF-A0A7S3G7C9-F1
#
_cell.length_a   1.000
_cell.length_b   1.000
_cell.length_c   1.000
_cell.angle_alpha   90.00
_cell.angle_beta   90.00
_cell.angle_gamma   90.00
#
_symmetry.space_group_name_H-M   'P 1'
#
loop_
_entity.id
_entity.type
_entity.pdbx_description
1 polymer ?
#
loop_
_entity_poly.entity_id
_entity_poly.type
_entity_poly.pdbx_seq_one_letter_code
_entity_poly.pdbx_strand_id
1 'polypeptide(L)'
;MSENEAINLTDDGGIKKQILVEGTGEYPVDNSEVEVHYVGTLLDGTKFDSSRDRDEKFKFTLGVGQVIKGWDVGVKSMKVGEKALLTCTSEYAYGDSGSPPKIPPKATLQFEVELFGFKEKEKEPWELDDSEKMEKATEAKNKGNEFYKAGDNKQAVEAYSDGLRYVEYETGETFKAVKLSLLLNKSQAALKLSEYSDAKESASKALDEDKDNVKGLFRRGSALLGLGDYKEAKADFLRVLELDEKNVQAKKSLLEIKKRIQKEKEKEKKAFGNMFAKLGDMYEEKADLKVWKGPLPKCFFDITIGGEAKGRVVMELFADKTPKTAENFRALCTGEKGNGKAGKPLHYKGSTFHRVIKDFMIQGGDFTNGNGTGGESIYGEKFEDENFDVKHTEAGLLSMANAGPGTNGSQFFITTKDTPHLDGKHVVFGRVVEGMDVVRAIEDTEVEGSTPKQEVVVADCGELKDEA
;
A
#
# COMPACT_ATOMS: atom_id res chain seq x y z
N MET A 1 35.94 -34.22 47.31
CA MET A 1 36.41 -34.42 45.93
C MET A 1 37.23 -33.19 45.59
N SER A 2 38.49 -33.37 45.21
CA SER A 2 39.45 -32.26 45.09
C SER A 2 39.04 -31.28 43.99
N GLU A 3 39.10 -29.98 44.30
CA GLU A 3 39.00 -28.88 43.33
C GLU A 3 40.07 -29.07 42.24
N ASN A 4 39.67 -29.56 41.06
CA ASN A 4 40.39 -29.66 39.76
C ASN A 4 40.22 -30.99 38.99
N GLU A 5 39.40 -31.95 39.45
CA GLU A 5 39.21 -33.18 38.66
C GLU A 5 38.31 -32.93 37.43
N ALA A 6 38.74 -33.39 36.25
CA ALA A 6 37.96 -33.26 35.02
C ALA A 6 36.77 -34.25 35.04
N ILE A 7 35.57 -33.74 34.75
CA ILE A 7 34.32 -34.50 34.72
C ILE A 7 33.99 -34.88 33.27
N ASN A 8 33.64 -36.14 33.02
CA ASN A 8 33.12 -36.56 31.71
C ASN A 8 31.67 -36.06 31.55
N LEU A 9 31.39 -35.32 30.47
CA LEU A 9 30.05 -34.83 30.15
C LEU A 9 29.31 -35.75 29.17
N THR A 10 30.01 -36.72 28.56
CA THR A 10 29.44 -37.73 27.67
C THR A 10 29.89 -39.13 28.12
N ASP A 11 29.05 -40.14 27.87
CA ASP A 11 29.30 -41.53 28.30
C ASP A 11 30.57 -42.12 27.67
N ASP A 12 30.89 -41.70 26.45
CA ASP A 12 32.11 -42.09 25.72
C ASP A 12 33.36 -41.29 26.14
N GLY A 13 33.21 -40.31 27.03
CA GLY A 13 34.29 -39.43 27.49
C GLY A 13 34.82 -38.46 26.41
N GLY A 14 34.09 -38.30 25.30
CA GLY A 14 34.44 -37.40 24.21
C GLY A 14 34.39 -35.92 24.56
N ILE A 15 33.69 -35.55 25.64
CA ILE A 15 33.73 -34.21 26.22
C ILE A 15 34.07 -34.30 27.70
N LYS A 16 35.11 -33.58 28.12
CA LYS A 16 35.50 -33.42 29.52
C LYS A 16 35.47 -31.96 29.92
N LYS A 17 35.01 -31.68 31.13
CA LYS A 17 35.00 -30.33 31.72
C LYS A 17 35.82 -30.32 33.01
N GLN A 18 36.78 -29.40 33.10
CA GLN A 18 37.45 -29.07 34.34
C GLN A 18 37.06 -27.65 34.74
N ILE A 19 36.48 -27.48 35.93
CA ILE A 19 36.12 -26.16 36.45
C ILE A 19 37.41 -25.46 36.90
N LEU A 20 37.64 -24.25 36.39
CA LEU A 20 38.77 -23.39 36.75
C LEU A 20 38.35 -22.29 37.74
N VAL A 21 37.12 -21.77 37.58
CA VAL A 21 36.47 -20.84 38.49
C VAL A 21 35.01 -21.25 38.60
N GLU A 22 34.53 -21.43 39.83
CA GLU A 22 33.13 -21.80 40.12
C GLU A 22 32.17 -20.67 39.76
N GLY A 23 31.11 -21.01 39.03
CA GLY A 23 30.00 -20.09 38.76
C GLY A 23 28.95 -20.13 39.88
N THR A 24 28.32 -18.98 40.14
CA THR A 24 27.28 -18.86 41.18
C THR A 24 25.87 -18.71 40.61
N GLY A 25 25.75 -18.46 39.31
CA GLY A 25 24.46 -18.23 38.66
C GLY A 25 23.75 -19.51 38.20
N GLU A 26 22.73 -19.32 37.39
CA GLU A 26 21.90 -20.41 36.85
C GLU A 26 22.59 -21.14 35.68
N TYR A 27 22.06 -22.32 35.35
CA TYR A 27 22.44 -23.04 34.14
C TYR A 27 21.67 -22.49 32.95
N PRO A 28 22.30 -22.30 31.77
CA PRO A 28 21.59 -21.88 30.58
C PRO A 28 20.66 -22.98 30.08
N VAL A 29 19.51 -22.58 29.53
CA VAL A 29 18.49 -23.49 28.97
C VAL A 29 18.63 -23.60 27.45
N ASP A 30 18.15 -24.70 26.87
CA ASP A 30 18.15 -24.89 25.41
C ASP A 30 17.42 -23.74 24.71
N ASN A 31 17.89 -23.36 23.52
CA ASN A 31 17.40 -22.22 22.72
C ASN A 31 17.61 -20.82 23.34
N SER A 32 18.33 -20.69 24.46
CA SER A 32 18.79 -19.38 24.93
C SER A 32 20.02 -18.91 24.17
N GLU A 33 20.16 -17.58 24.00
CA GLU A 33 21.39 -16.96 23.54
C GLU A 33 22.34 -16.85 24.74
N VAL A 34 23.46 -17.57 24.69
CA VAL A 34 24.50 -17.53 25.73
C VAL A 34 25.60 -16.55 25.34
N GLU A 35 26.24 -15.94 26.33
CA GLU A 35 27.35 -15.01 26.14
C GLU A 35 28.62 -15.53 26.83
N VAL A 36 29.67 -15.79 26.06
CA VAL A 36 30.92 -16.39 26.56
C VAL A 36 32.17 -15.64 26.10
N HIS A 37 33.25 -15.74 26.88
CA HIS A 37 34.60 -15.65 26.33
C HIS A 37 35.21 -17.04 26.23
N TYR A 38 36.04 -17.23 25.22
CA TYR A 38 36.82 -18.44 25.03
C TYR A 38 38.25 -18.19 24.53
N VAL A 39 39.12 -19.15 24.82
CA VAL A 39 40.45 -19.35 24.21
C VAL A 39 40.53 -20.81 23.74
N GLY A 40 40.69 -21.02 22.43
CA GLY A 40 40.79 -22.34 21.81
C GLY A 40 42.24 -22.72 21.48
N THR A 41 42.69 -23.87 21.99
CA THR A 41 44.04 -24.41 21.81
C THR A 41 44.03 -25.88 21.38
N LEU A 42 45.07 -26.30 20.68
CA LEU A 42 45.43 -27.72 20.54
C LEU A 42 46.01 -28.25 21.87
N LEU A 43 46.13 -29.57 22.00
CA LEU A 43 46.71 -30.20 23.21
C LEU A 43 48.17 -29.81 23.49
N ASP A 44 48.91 -29.37 22.48
CA ASP A 44 50.28 -28.85 22.63
C ASP A 44 50.33 -27.39 23.08
N GLY A 45 49.17 -26.76 23.31
CA GLY A 45 49.03 -25.36 23.70
C GLY A 45 48.95 -24.37 22.53
N THR A 46 49.04 -24.83 21.28
CA THR A 46 48.93 -23.96 20.10
C THR A 46 47.54 -23.33 20.03
N LYS A 47 47.46 -22.00 20.23
CA LYS A 47 46.21 -21.24 20.10
C LYS A 47 45.79 -21.12 18.63
N PHE A 48 44.56 -21.53 18.31
CA PHE A 48 44.00 -21.38 16.96
C PHE A 48 42.98 -20.24 16.86
N ASP A 49 42.26 -19.93 17.94
CA ASP A 49 41.25 -18.88 18.00
C ASP A 49 41.00 -18.40 19.44
N SER A 50 40.61 -17.14 19.62
CA SER A 50 40.16 -16.60 20.89
C SER A 50 39.29 -15.36 20.71
N SER A 51 38.15 -15.34 21.39
CA SER A 51 37.32 -14.13 21.55
C SER A 51 38.03 -13.00 22.30
N ARG A 52 38.98 -13.32 23.19
CA ARG A 52 39.69 -12.31 24.00
C ARG A 52 40.68 -11.51 23.17
N ASP A 53 41.24 -12.10 22.12
CA ASP A 53 42.09 -11.38 21.16
C ASP A 53 41.32 -10.26 20.42
N ARG A 54 39.99 -10.36 20.40
CA ARG A 54 39.08 -9.40 19.76
C ARG A 54 38.39 -8.47 20.76
N ASP A 55 38.59 -8.67 22.06
CA ASP A 55 37.89 -7.96 23.15
C ASP A 55 36.36 -7.95 22.98
N GLU A 56 35.81 -9.01 22.38
CA GLU A 56 34.39 -9.13 22.09
C GLU A 56 33.90 -10.49 22.56
N LYS A 57 32.88 -10.51 23.42
CA LYS A 57 32.25 -11.75 23.88
C LYS A 57 31.54 -12.41 22.70
N PHE A 58 31.66 -13.72 22.63
CA PHE A 58 31.00 -14.51 21.60
C PHE A 58 29.61 -14.94 22.06
N LYS A 59 28.62 -14.77 21.17
CA LYS A 59 27.23 -15.12 21.43
C LYS A 59 26.78 -16.21 20.48
N PHE A 60 26.07 -17.20 20.99
CA PHE A 60 25.46 -18.25 20.19
C PHE A 60 24.19 -18.80 20.85
N THR A 61 23.34 -19.45 20.05
CA THR A 61 22.14 -20.11 20.55
C THR A 61 22.48 -21.52 21.02
N LEU A 62 22.21 -21.82 22.29
CA LEU A 62 22.56 -23.08 22.91
C LEU A 62 21.69 -24.23 22.40
N GLY A 63 22.32 -25.34 21.99
CA GLY A 63 21.64 -26.60 21.73
C GLY A 63 21.03 -26.74 20.33
N VAL A 64 21.26 -25.77 19.43
CA VAL A 64 20.75 -25.81 18.04
C VAL A 64 21.83 -26.19 17.01
N GLY A 65 23.04 -26.55 17.44
CA GLY A 65 24.13 -26.91 16.53
C GLY A 65 24.73 -25.73 15.75
N GLN A 66 24.60 -24.51 16.27
CA GLN A 66 25.25 -23.32 15.69
C GLN A 66 26.79 -23.36 15.86
N VAL A 67 27.26 -24.08 16.88
CA VAL A 67 28.67 -24.28 17.22
C VAL A 67 29.00 -25.78 17.21
N ILE A 68 30.26 -26.13 17.51
CA ILE A 68 30.63 -27.55 17.66
C ILE A 68 29.81 -28.22 18.76
N LYS A 69 29.50 -29.52 18.59
CA LYS A 69 28.72 -30.30 19.57
C LYS A 69 29.30 -30.23 20.99
N GLY A 70 30.63 -30.16 21.08
CA GLY A 70 31.39 -29.99 22.31
C GLY A 70 30.97 -28.78 23.13
N TRP A 71 30.63 -27.68 22.46
CA TRP A 71 30.19 -26.45 23.11
C TRP A 71 28.72 -26.50 23.53
N ASP A 72 27.84 -27.08 22.71
CA ASP A 72 26.43 -27.25 23.08
C ASP A 72 26.29 -28.08 24.37
N VAL A 73 27.07 -29.15 24.51
CA VAL A 73 27.08 -29.96 25.74
C VAL A 73 27.87 -29.28 26.86
N GLY A 74 29.05 -28.75 26.54
CA GLY A 74 29.97 -28.16 27.50
C GLY A 74 29.40 -26.94 28.20
N VAL A 75 28.92 -25.96 27.43
CA VAL A 75 28.38 -24.69 27.96
C VAL A 75 27.06 -24.91 28.67
N LYS A 76 26.21 -25.84 28.22
CA LYS A 76 24.98 -26.23 28.93
C LYS A 76 25.24 -26.73 30.36
N SER A 77 26.40 -27.36 30.57
CA SER A 77 26.81 -27.86 31.89
C SER A 77 27.41 -26.79 32.80
N MET A 78 27.64 -25.57 32.31
CA MET A 78 28.28 -24.49 33.07
C MET A 78 27.25 -23.61 33.79
N LYS A 79 27.60 -23.09 34.96
CA LYS A 79 26.84 -22.01 35.62
C LYS A 79 27.27 -20.65 35.10
N VAL A 80 26.36 -19.67 35.13
CA VAL A 80 26.75 -18.27 34.91
C VAL A 80 27.81 -17.83 35.94
N GLY A 81 28.89 -17.22 35.45
CA GLY A 81 30.10 -16.88 36.19
C GLY A 81 31.18 -17.97 36.19
N GLU A 82 30.87 -19.17 35.69
CA GLU A 82 31.83 -20.28 35.64
C GLU A 82 32.88 -20.04 34.55
N LYS A 83 34.14 -20.34 34.88
CA LYS A 83 35.22 -20.50 33.93
C LYS A 83 35.68 -21.94 33.94
N ALA A 84 35.68 -22.61 32.79
CA ALA A 84 36.00 -24.03 32.69
C ALA A 84 36.86 -24.34 31.47
N LEU A 85 37.68 -25.39 31.57
CA LEU A 85 38.39 -25.99 30.45
C LEU A 85 37.57 -27.15 29.90
N LEU A 86 37.08 -26.99 28.67
CA LEU A 86 36.42 -28.03 27.90
C LEU A 86 37.42 -28.73 27.00
N THR A 87 37.57 -30.04 27.14
CA THR A 87 38.36 -30.88 26.23
C THR A 87 37.42 -31.69 25.36
N CYS A 88 37.45 -31.46 24.06
CA CYS A 88 36.53 -32.06 23.08
C CYS A 88 37.32 -32.93 22.09
N THR A 89 37.01 -34.21 22.00
CA THR A 89 37.57 -35.08 20.95
C THR A 89 37.04 -34.66 19.57
N SER A 90 37.65 -35.17 18.51
CA SER A 90 37.31 -34.80 17.14
C SER A 90 35.84 -34.95 16.82
N GLU A 91 35.18 -36.00 17.31
CA GLU A 91 33.77 -36.32 17.04
C GLU A 91 32.80 -35.26 17.59
N TYR A 92 33.22 -34.57 18.64
CA TYR A 92 32.51 -33.45 19.26
C TYR A 92 33.06 -32.07 18.85
N ALA A 93 34.10 -32.04 17.99
CA ALA A 93 34.72 -30.85 17.44
C ALA A 93 34.58 -30.81 15.90
N TYR A 94 35.70 -30.86 15.16
CA TYR A 94 35.73 -30.71 13.69
C TYR A 94 35.88 -32.05 12.93
N GLY A 95 35.77 -33.18 13.62
CA GLY A 95 35.78 -34.51 13.05
C GLY A 95 37.04 -34.89 12.26
N ASP A 96 36.87 -35.82 11.34
CA ASP A 96 37.95 -36.35 10.50
C ASP A 96 38.56 -35.32 9.56
N SER A 97 37.84 -34.24 9.24
CA SER A 97 38.30 -33.21 8.30
C SER A 97 39.11 -32.09 8.97
N GLY A 98 38.87 -31.83 10.26
CA GLY A 98 39.44 -30.66 10.93
C GLY A 98 38.91 -29.33 10.38
N SER A 99 39.65 -28.25 10.62
CA SER A 99 39.42 -26.92 10.02
C SER A 99 40.76 -26.31 9.58
N PRO A 100 41.30 -26.77 8.44
CA PRO A 100 42.59 -26.29 7.94
C PRO A 100 42.61 -24.78 7.65
N PRO A 101 43.77 -24.10 7.79
CA PRO A 101 45.07 -24.67 8.14
C PRO A 101 45.32 -24.81 9.65
N LYS A 102 44.42 -24.28 10.49
CA LYS A 102 44.68 -24.11 11.93
C LYS A 102 44.34 -25.34 12.78
N ILE A 103 43.35 -26.12 12.36
CA ILE A 103 42.87 -27.29 13.10
C ILE A 103 43.07 -28.53 12.23
N PRO A 104 43.98 -29.45 12.60
CA PRO A 104 44.21 -30.68 11.86
C PRO A 104 43.00 -31.63 11.86
N PRO A 105 42.91 -32.54 10.87
CA PRO A 105 42.10 -33.75 10.94
C PRO A 105 42.19 -34.48 12.29
N LYS A 106 41.05 -34.94 12.83
CA LYS A 106 40.99 -35.77 14.06
C LYS A 106 41.62 -35.11 15.30
N ALA A 107 41.73 -33.79 15.33
CA ALA A 107 42.29 -33.07 16.46
C ALA A 107 41.35 -33.06 17.66
N THR A 108 41.90 -33.35 18.85
CA THR A 108 41.27 -33.03 20.14
C THR A 108 41.59 -31.59 20.48
N LEU A 109 40.56 -30.83 20.86
CA LEU A 109 40.65 -29.40 21.13
C LEU A 109 40.39 -29.10 22.60
N GLN A 110 41.04 -28.05 23.09
CA GLN A 110 40.79 -27.49 24.42
C GLN A 110 40.25 -26.08 24.29
N PHE A 111 39.21 -25.79 25.05
CA PHE A 111 38.59 -24.47 25.13
C PHE A 111 38.51 -24.04 26.58
N GLU A 112 39.26 -23.00 26.95
CA GLU A 112 39.00 -22.28 28.18
C GLU A 112 37.81 -21.36 27.94
N VAL A 113 36.65 -21.66 28.50
CA VAL A 113 35.38 -20.91 28.32
C VAL A 113 34.98 -20.24 29.63
N GLU A 114 34.54 -19.00 29.57
CA GLU A 114 33.96 -18.24 30.68
C GLU A 114 32.54 -17.82 30.28
N LEU A 115 31.54 -18.23 31.06
CA LEU A 115 30.11 -17.96 30.81
C LEU A 115 29.65 -16.72 31.58
N PHE A 116 29.21 -15.68 30.87
CA PHE A 116 28.79 -14.41 31.49
C PHE A 116 27.29 -14.31 31.73
N GLY A 117 26.48 -15.02 30.95
CA GLY A 117 25.03 -14.95 31.05
C GLY A 117 24.33 -15.63 29.88
N PHE A 118 23.00 -15.69 29.95
CA PHE A 118 22.16 -16.12 28.86
C PHE A 118 20.85 -15.34 28.86
N LYS A 119 20.23 -15.20 27.69
CA LYS A 119 18.88 -14.65 27.52
C LYS A 119 18.05 -15.68 26.76
N GLU A 120 16.90 -16.07 27.31
CA GLU A 120 15.93 -16.82 26.53
C GLU A 120 15.55 -16.04 25.27
N LYS A 121 15.58 -16.71 24.12
CA LYS A 121 15.12 -16.08 22.89
C LYS A 121 13.62 -15.81 23.04
N GLU A 122 13.22 -14.56 22.88
CA GLU A 122 11.79 -14.23 22.83
C GLU A 122 11.18 -15.02 21.67
N LYS A 123 10.15 -15.81 21.99
CA LYS A 123 9.38 -16.52 20.97
C LYS A 123 8.88 -15.50 19.95
N GLU A 124 9.09 -15.81 18.69
CA GLU A 124 8.57 -15.01 17.60
C GLU A 124 7.04 -15.17 17.52
N PRO A 125 6.29 -14.20 16.96
CA PRO A 125 4.83 -14.25 16.97
C PRO A 125 4.23 -15.55 16.41
N TRP A 126 4.89 -16.21 15.45
CA TRP A 126 4.41 -17.49 14.88
C TRP A 126 4.68 -18.71 15.76
N GLU A 127 5.53 -18.59 16.78
CA GLU A 127 5.84 -19.66 17.75
C GLU A 127 4.90 -19.63 18.97
N LEU A 128 4.11 -18.56 19.10
CA LEU A 128 3.16 -18.37 20.18
C LEU A 128 1.81 -19.04 19.87
N ASP A 129 1.20 -19.62 20.89
CA ASP A 129 -0.20 -20.02 20.80
C ASP A 129 -1.16 -18.81 20.90
N ASP A 130 -2.43 -19.04 20.60
CA ASP A 130 -3.45 -17.98 20.59
C ASP A 130 -3.61 -17.28 21.96
N SER A 131 -3.44 -18.02 23.06
CA SER A 131 -3.54 -17.48 24.41
C SER A 131 -2.35 -16.55 24.71
N GLU A 132 -1.14 -17.00 24.38
CA GLU A 132 0.08 -16.21 24.54
C GLU A 132 0.04 -14.94 23.66
N LYS A 133 -0.42 -15.03 22.40
CA LYS A 133 -0.61 -13.86 21.52
C LYS A 133 -1.58 -12.85 22.11
N MET A 134 -2.72 -13.33 22.61
CA MET A 134 -3.75 -12.47 23.22
C MET A 134 -3.25 -11.77 24.47
N GLU A 135 -2.48 -12.47 25.31
CA GLU A 135 -1.82 -11.90 26.49
C GLU A 135 -0.86 -10.79 26.08
N LYS A 136 0.09 -11.07 25.17
CA LYS A 136 1.08 -10.10 24.67
C LYS A 136 0.42 -8.87 24.04
N ALA A 137 -0.56 -9.07 23.17
CA ALA A 137 -1.30 -7.97 22.55
C ALA A 137 -2.03 -7.10 23.59
N THR A 138 -2.57 -7.72 24.64
CA THR A 138 -3.27 -7.03 25.73
C THR A 138 -2.31 -6.26 26.64
N GLU A 139 -1.16 -6.84 26.99
CA GLU A 139 -0.10 -6.15 27.73
C GLU A 139 0.40 -4.92 26.98
N ALA A 140 0.72 -5.08 25.70
CA ALA A 140 1.17 -3.99 24.83
C ALA A 140 0.10 -2.88 24.70
N LYS A 141 -1.18 -3.26 24.56
CA LYS A 141 -2.31 -2.31 24.57
C LYS A 141 -2.37 -1.52 25.88
N ASN A 142 -2.21 -2.19 27.03
CA ASN A 142 -2.27 -1.55 28.33
C ASN A 142 -1.10 -0.57 28.53
N LYS A 143 0.12 -0.99 28.16
CA LYS A 143 1.31 -0.13 28.16
C LYS A 143 1.14 1.09 27.25
N GLY A 144 0.60 0.90 26.05
CA GLY A 144 0.27 2.00 25.14
C GLY A 144 -0.76 2.97 25.74
N ASN A 145 -1.76 2.46 26.46
CA ASN A 145 -2.74 3.31 27.16
C ASN A 145 -2.09 4.13 28.29
N GLU A 146 -1.11 3.57 29.01
CA GLU A 146 -0.36 4.29 30.04
C GLU A 146 0.47 5.43 29.45
N PHE A 147 1.24 5.16 28.40
CA PHE A 147 1.99 6.20 27.68
C PHE A 147 1.07 7.29 27.12
N TYR A 148 -0.06 6.90 26.52
CA TYR A 148 -1.03 7.85 25.98
C TYR A 148 -1.61 8.75 27.09
N LYS A 149 -1.94 8.19 28.26
CA LYS A 149 -2.39 8.96 29.43
C LYS A 149 -1.31 9.90 29.97
N ALA A 150 -0.04 9.49 29.93
CA ALA A 150 1.09 10.32 30.30
C ALA A 150 1.41 11.43 29.28
N GLY A 151 0.75 11.42 28.12
CA GLY A 151 1.00 12.37 27.02
C GLY A 151 2.19 11.99 26.13
N ASP A 152 2.85 10.86 26.41
CA ASP A 152 3.91 10.31 25.57
C ASP A 152 3.29 9.53 24.39
N ASN A 153 2.79 10.28 23.42
CA ASN A 153 2.10 9.70 22.26
C ASN A 153 3.05 8.89 21.37
N LYS A 154 4.35 9.18 21.38
CA LYS A 154 5.33 8.43 20.59
C LYS A 154 5.49 7.01 21.14
N GLN A 155 5.76 6.89 22.45
CA GLN A 155 5.84 5.59 23.10
C GLN A 155 4.49 4.84 23.06
N ALA A 156 3.37 5.57 23.07
CA ALA A 156 2.06 4.97 22.88
C ALA A 156 1.91 4.29 21.51
N VAL A 157 2.30 4.98 20.42
CA VAL A 157 2.28 4.41 19.05
C VAL A 157 3.17 3.18 18.96
N GLU A 158 4.39 3.24 19.51
CA GLU A 158 5.33 2.11 19.52
C GLU A 158 4.72 0.89 20.24
N ALA A 159 4.14 1.09 21.43
CA ALA A 159 3.50 0.02 22.19
C ALA A 159 2.27 -0.59 21.47
N TYR A 160 1.42 0.24 20.83
CA TYR A 160 0.30 -0.30 20.07
C TYR A 160 0.75 -1.05 18.81
N SER A 161 1.79 -0.57 18.12
CA SER A 161 2.41 -1.28 17.01
C SER A 161 2.96 -2.63 17.44
N ASP A 162 3.61 -2.70 18.60
CA ASP A 162 4.12 -3.96 19.14
C ASP A 162 2.99 -4.95 19.43
N GLY A 163 1.88 -4.49 20.04
CA GLY A 163 0.70 -5.31 20.25
C GLY A 163 0.09 -5.85 18.95
N LEU A 164 0.10 -5.05 17.88
CA LEU A 164 -0.43 -5.46 16.57
C LEU A 164 0.40 -6.57 15.93
N ARG A 165 1.71 -6.66 16.19
CA ARG A 165 2.56 -7.73 15.63
C ARG A 165 2.07 -9.14 15.98
N TYR A 166 1.38 -9.29 17.11
CA TYR A 166 0.85 -10.56 17.58
C TYR A 166 -0.52 -10.92 17.01
N VAL A 167 -1.26 -9.95 16.45
CA VAL A 167 -2.67 -10.12 16.08
C VAL A 167 -3.04 -9.58 14.69
N GLU A 168 -2.09 -8.99 13.95
CA GLU A 168 -2.36 -8.33 12.66
C GLU A 168 -2.90 -9.31 11.61
N TYR A 169 -2.33 -10.52 11.57
CA TYR A 169 -2.70 -11.57 10.61
C TYR A 169 -3.68 -12.59 11.17
N GLU A 170 -4.02 -12.49 12.45
CA GLU A 170 -4.93 -13.43 13.08
C GLU A 170 -6.38 -13.17 12.65
N THR A 171 -7.13 -14.25 12.47
CA THR A 171 -8.54 -14.22 12.06
C THR A 171 -9.42 -14.81 13.15
N GLY A 172 -10.66 -14.34 13.25
CA GLY A 172 -11.63 -14.81 14.24
C GLY A 172 -12.07 -13.74 15.23
N GLU A 173 -13.27 -13.94 15.79
CA GLU A 173 -13.91 -12.99 16.71
C GLU A 173 -13.11 -12.73 17.99
N THR A 174 -12.29 -13.70 18.42
CA THR A 174 -11.43 -13.62 19.60
C THR A 174 -10.40 -12.49 19.49
N PHE A 175 -9.74 -12.36 18.33
CA PHE A 175 -8.70 -11.35 18.09
C PHE A 175 -9.27 -10.01 17.66
N LYS A 176 -10.46 -10.01 17.04
CA LYS A 176 -11.09 -8.82 16.46
C LYS A 176 -11.19 -7.65 17.44
N ALA A 177 -11.63 -7.92 18.68
CA ALA A 177 -11.82 -6.87 19.68
C ALA A 177 -10.50 -6.21 20.11
N VAL A 178 -9.44 -6.98 20.34
CA VAL A 178 -8.14 -6.43 20.74
C VAL A 178 -7.46 -5.72 19.57
N LYS A 179 -7.53 -6.29 18.36
CA LYS A 179 -6.98 -5.71 17.13
C LYS A 179 -7.64 -4.37 16.81
N LEU A 180 -8.97 -4.32 16.84
CA LEU A 180 -9.73 -3.07 16.64
C LEU A 180 -9.32 -2.02 17.68
N SER A 181 -9.19 -2.40 18.95
CA SER A 181 -8.78 -1.48 20.03
C SER A 181 -7.38 -0.91 19.81
N LEU A 182 -6.41 -1.76 19.43
CA LEU A 182 -5.03 -1.37 19.14
C LEU A 182 -4.96 -0.40 17.95
N LEU A 183 -5.59 -0.73 16.82
CA LEU A 183 -5.62 0.11 15.61
C LEU A 183 -6.23 1.48 15.88
N LEU A 184 -7.37 1.49 16.57
CA LEU A 184 -8.08 2.70 16.99
C LEU A 184 -7.19 3.56 17.90
N ASN A 185 -6.56 2.98 18.92
CA ASN A 185 -5.74 3.74 19.85
C ASN A 185 -4.44 4.25 19.21
N LYS A 186 -3.80 3.45 18.35
CA LYS A 186 -2.65 3.87 17.54
C LYS A 186 -2.99 5.07 16.67
N SER A 187 -4.11 5.01 15.95
CA SER A 187 -4.59 6.13 15.13
C SER A 187 -4.78 7.41 15.96
N GLN A 188 -5.35 7.28 17.15
CA GLN A 188 -5.55 8.42 18.05
C GLN A 188 -4.24 9.05 18.54
N ALA A 189 -3.25 8.22 18.88
CA ALA A 189 -1.93 8.67 19.32
C ALA A 189 -1.17 9.34 18.17
N ALA A 190 -1.21 8.77 16.96
CA ALA A 190 -0.63 9.37 15.75
C ALA A 190 -1.25 10.74 15.42
N LEU A 191 -2.58 10.90 15.58
CA LEU A 191 -3.24 12.21 15.43
C LEU A 191 -2.69 13.27 16.40
N LYS A 192 -2.30 12.88 17.62
CA LYS A 192 -1.70 13.81 18.61
C LYS A 192 -0.29 14.24 18.21
N LEU A 193 0.40 13.44 17.40
CA LEU A 193 1.72 13.74 16.84
C LEU A 193 1.64 14.46 15.49
N SER A 194 0.44 14.71 14.96
CA SER A 194 0.24 15.19 13.57
C SER A 194 0.82 14.26 12.50
N GLU A 195 1.02 12.98 12.82
CA GLU A 195 1.42 11.93 11.89
C GLU A 195 0.18 11.44 11.13
N TYR A 196 -0.33 12.29 10.24
CA TYR A 196 -1.64 12.08 9.63
C TYR A 196 -1.68 10.86 8.70
N SER A 197 -0.59 10.53 8.01
CA SER A 197 -0.52 9.33 7.16
C SER A 197 -0.71 8.05 7.99
N ASP A 198 0.01 7.92 9.09
CA ASP A 198 -0.03 6.75 9.98
C ASP A 198 -1.38 6.65 10.71
N ALA A 199 -1.93 7.81 11.10
CA ALA A 199 -3.26 7.90 11.67
C ALA A 199 -4.34 7.42 10.68
N LYS A 200 -4.23 7.83 9.41
CA LYS A 200 -5.14 7.41 8.32
C LYS A 200 -5.05 5.91 8.11
N GLU A 201 -3.85 5.37 7.95
CA GLU A 201 -3.65 3.93 7.73
C GLU A 201 -4.24 3.08 8.86
N SER A 202 -3.91 3.44 10.11
CA SER A 202 -4.40 2.70 11.29
C SER A 202 -5.93 2.78 11.41
N ALA A 203 -6.53 3.93 11.09
CA ALA A 203 -7.99 4.07 11.09
C ALA A 203 -8.65 3.31 9.93
N SER A 204 -8.05 3.27 8.74
CA SER A 204 -8.54 2.45 7.62
C SER A 204 -8.52 0.97 7.97
N LYS A 205 -7.41 0.46 8.50
CA LYS A 205 -7.32 -0.94 8.97
C LYS A 205 -8.38 -1.24 10.04
N ALA A 206 -8.69 -0.29 10.93
CA ALA A 206 -9.77 -0.46 11.90
C ALA A 206 -11.15 -0.55 11.24
N LEU A 207 -11.37 0.16 10.13
CA LEU A 207 -12.62 0.12 9.36
C LEU A 207 -12.74 -1.13 8.48
N ASP A 208 -11.64 -1.77 8.12
CA ASP A 208 -11.65 -3.08 7.48
C ASP A 208 -12.23 -4.14 8.44
N GLU A 209 -11.98 -4.00 9.75
CA GLU A 209 -12.54 -4.87 10.80
C GLU A 209 -14.00 -4.51 11.16
N ASP A 210 -14.31 -3.22 11.19
CA ASP A 210 -15.64 -2.67 11.51
C ASP A 210 -15.91 -1.38 10.72
N LYS A 211 -16.54 -1.53 9.55
CA LYS A 211 -16.80 -0.44 8.59
C LYS A 211 -17.64 0.71 9.15
N ASP A 212 -18.45 0.45 10.17
CA ASP A 212 -19.36 1.42 10.79
C ASP A 212 -18.81 1.92 12.13
N ASN A 213 -17.52 1.70 12.40
CA ASN A 213 -16.90 2.17 13.63
C ASN A 213 -16.82 3.70 13.65
N VAL A 214 -17.67 4.33 14.46
CA VAL A 214 -17.75 5.79 14.59
C VAL A 214 -16.39 6.42 14.96
N LYS A 215 -15.59 5.77 15.81
CA LYS A 215 -14.25 6.27 16.17
C LYS A 215 -13.26 6.13 15.00
N GLY A 216 -13.32 5.02 14.26
CA GLY A 216 -12.51 4.79 13.07
C GLY A 216 -12.75 5.85 12.00
N LEU A 217 -14.02 6.05 11.62
CA LEU A 217 -14.43 7.07 10.65
C LEU A 217 -14.01 8.46 11.09
N PHE A 218 -14.28 8.83 12.35
CA PHE A 218 -13.92 10.14 12.87
C PHE A 218 -12.40 10.39 12.84
N ARG A 219 -11.60 9.39 13.20
CA ARG A 219 -10.13 9.49 13.22
C ARG A 219 -9.54 9.53 11.81
N ARG A 220 -10.06 8.73 10.88
CA ARG A 220 -9.65 8.77 9.46
C ARG A 220 -10.00 10.14 8.85
N GLY A 221 -11.21 10.64 9.09
CA GLY A 221 -11.62 11.97 8.65
C GLY A 221 -10.74 13.09 9.24
N SER A 222 -10.34 12.96 10.50
CA SER A 222 -9.41 13.91 11.15
C SER A 222 -8.02 13.88 10.55
N ALA A 223 -7.52 12.70 10.19
CA ALA A 223 -6.23 12.52 9.53
C ALA A 223 -6.26 13.10 8.11
N LEU A 224 -7.29 12.79 7.32
CA LEU A 224 -7.51 13.34 5.97
C LEU A 224 -7.60 14.87 5.99
N LEU A 225 -8.31 15.44 6.97
CA LEU A 225 -8.35 16.89 7.18
C LEU A 225 -6.96 17.48 7.48
N GLY A 226 -6.13 16.77 8.25
CA GLY A 226 -4.74 17.13 8.51
C GLY A 226 -3.86 17.10 7.25
N LEU A 227 -4.11 16.16 6.34
CA LEU A 227 -3.45 16.02 5.04
C LEU A 227 -3.94 17.02 3.98
N GLY A 228 -5.01 17.78 4.26
CA GLY A 228 -5.65 18.68 3.29
C GLY A 228 -6.60 17.97 2.32
N ASP A 229 -6.90 16.69 2.56
CA ASP A 229 -7.81 15.91 1.75
C ASP A 229 -9.27 16.12 2.18
N TYR A 230 -9.80 17.30 1.84
CA TYR A 230 -11.07 17.79 2.38
C TYR A 230 -12.30 17.05 1.88
N LYS A 231 -12.27 16.47 0.68
CA LYS A 231 -13.42 15.78 0.08
C LYS A 231 -13.64 14.46 0.82
N GLU A 232 -12.59 13.69 1.01
CA GLU A 232 -12.59 12.39 1.68
C GLU A 232 -12.83 12.58 3.18
N ALA A 233 -12.20 13.60 3.81
CA ALA A 233 -12.48 13.95 5.20
C ALA A 233 -13.97 14.29 5.42
N LYS A 234 -14.59 15.03 4.50
CA LYS A 234 -16.01 15.38 4.57
C LYS A 234 -16.89 14.13 4.48
N ALA A 235 -16.56 13.17 3.62
CA ALA A 235 -17.31 11.92 3.49
C ALA A 235 -17.30 11.14 4.82
N ASP A 236 -16.15 11.02 5.46
CA ASP A 236 -16.01 10.34 6.77
C ASP A 236 -16.82 11.04 7.87
N PHE A 237 -16.75 12.37 7.96
CA PHE A 237 -17.52 13.11 8.98
C PHE A 237 -19.03 13.08 8.73
N LEU A 238 -19.48 13.04 7.47
CA LEU A 238 -20.89 12.84 7.15
C LEU A 238 -21.34 11.43 7.56
N ARG A 239 -20.54 10.41 7.25
CA ARG A 239 -20.84 9.03 7.68
C ARG A 239 -20.90 8.90 9.21
N VAL A 240 -20.03 9.60 9.94
CA VAL A 240 -20.13 9.71 11.40
C VAL A 240 -21.47 10.28 11.84
N LEU A 241 -21.99 11.32 11.16
CA LEU A 241 -23.28 11.92 11.51
C LEU A 241 -24.50 11.08 11.08
N GLU A 242 -24.35 10.23 10.07
CA GLU A 242 -25.37 9.23 9.74
C GLU A 242 -25.51 8.17 10.85
N LEU A 243 -24.39 7.78 11.48
CA LEU A 243 -24.35 6.77 12.54
C LEU A 243 -24.57 7.36 13.95
N ASP A 244 -24.12 8.60 14.18
CA ASP A 244 -24.22 9.35 15.41
C ASP A 244 -24.53 10.83 15.10
N GLU A 245 -25.81 11.13 14.86
CA GLU A 245 -26.29 12.47 14.49
C GLU A 245 -25.92 13.56 15.53
N LYS A 246 -25.72 13.17 16.79
CA LYS A 246 -25.39 14.09 17.89
C LYS A 246 -23.90 14.35 18.03
N ASN A 247 -23.06 13.80 17.15
CA ASN A 247 -21.61 13.97 17.22
C ASN A 247 -21.18 15.43 16.99
N VAL A 248 -20.92 16.13 18.09
CA VAL A 248 -20.55 17.55 18.07
C VAL A 248 -19.21 17.78 17.37
N GLN A 249 -18.28 16.83 17.50
CA GLN A 249 -16.94 16.98 16.92
C GLN A 249 -16.99 16.87 15.40
N ALA A 250 -17.74 15.91 14.84
CA ALA A 250 -17.90 15.79 13.39
C ALA A 250 -18.53 17.05 12.78
N LYS A 251 -19.55 17.64 13.44
CA LYS A 251 -20.14 18.93 13.02
C LYS A 251 -19.11 20.06 13.01
N LYS A 252 -18.25 20.13 14.04
CA LYS A 252 -17.17 21.13 14.11
C LYS A 252 -16.14 20.94 12.99
N SER A 253 -15.72 19.71 12.73
CA SER A 253 -14.77 19.39 11.65
C SER A 253 -15.32 19.75 10.27
N LEU A 254 -16.60 19.49 9.99
CA LEU A 254 -17.26 19.90 8.75
C LEU A 254 -17.29 21.43 8.58
N LEU A 255 -17.53 22.17 9.67
CA LEU A 255 -17.48 23.63 9.66
C LEU A 255 -16.05 24.14 9.42
N GLU A 256 -15.05 23.47 9.98
CA GLU A 256 -13.64 23.78 9.76
C GLU A 256 -13.25 23.56 8.30
N ILE A 257 -13.60 22.42 7.71
CA ILE A 257 -13.40 22.14 6.28
C ILE A 257 -13.99 23.27 5.43
N LYS A 258 -15.25 23.65 5.70
CA LYS A 258 -15.92 24.76 4.98
C LYS A 258 -15.13 26.07 5.08
N LYS A 259 -14.59 26.39 6.26
CA LYS A 259 -13.76 27.60 6.46
C LYS A 259 -12.42 27.51 5.73
N ARG A 260 -11.74 26.36 5.74
CA ARG A 260 -10.46 26.17 5.04
C ARG A 260 -10.62 26.31 3.53
N ILE A 261 -11.63 25.65 2.96
CA ILE A 261 -11.97 25.77 1.53
C ILE A 261 -12.29 27.22 1.17
N GLN A 262 -13.08 27.92 1.98
CA GLN A 262 -13.41 29.34 1.72
C GLN A 262 -12.15 30.22 1.75
N LYS A 263 -11.26 30.00 2.73
CA LYS A 263 -10.00 30.74 2.85
C LYS A 263 -9.06 30.46 1.69
N GLU A 264 -9.02 29.23 1.18
CA GLU A 264 -8.27 28.86 -0.03
C GLU A 264 -8.83 29.55 -1.25
N LYS A 265 -10.16 29.52 -1.46
CA LYS A 265 -10.82 30.27 -2.53
C LYS A 265 -10.55 31.78 -2.47
N GLU A 266 -10.53 32.36 -1.27
CA GLU A 266 -10.19 33.77 -1.07
C GLU A 266 -8.72 34.07 -1.35
N LYS A 267 -7.81 33.17 -0.96
CA LYS A 267 -6.38 33.28 -1.27
C LYS A 267 -6.14 33.15 -2.77
N GLU A 268 -6.77 32.18 -3.43
CA GLU A 268 -6.74 32.02 -4.89
C GLU A 268 -7.27 33.27 -5.58
N LYS A 269 -8.44 33.78 -5.16
CA LYS A 269 -8.99 35.03 -5.68
C LYS A 269 -8.05 36.22 -5.51
N LYS A 270 -7.30 36.30 -4.41
CA LYS A 270 -6.31 37.38 -4.19
C LYS A 270 -5.02 37.17 -4.99
N ALA A 271 -4.50 35.94 -5.03
CA ALA A 271 -3.27 35.59 -5.72
C ALA A 271 -3.43 35.69 -7.24
N PHE A 272 -4.59 35.27 -7.76
CA PHE A 272 -4.89 35.28 -9.18
C PHE A 272 -5.74 36.48 -9.61
N GLY A 273 -6.35 37.24 -8.71
CA GLY A 273 -7.16 38.42 -9.05
C GLY A 273 -6.40 39.50 -9.86
N ASN A 274 -5.10 39.67 -9.61
CA ASN A 274 -4.24 40.55 -10.41
C ASN A 274 -3.81 39.92 -11.75
N MET A 275 -3.82 38.59 -11.85
CA MET A 275 -3.50 37.84 -13.07
C MET A 275 -4.73 37.79 -14.00
N PHE A 276 -5.94 37.69 -13.44
CA PHE A 276 -7.23 37.74 -14.13
C PHE A 276 -7.52 39.11 -14.77
N ALA A 277 -7.08 40.22 -14.14
CA ALA A 277 -7.20 41.56 -14.74
C ALA A 277 -6.37 41.73 -16.03
N LYS A 278 -5.36 40.88 -16.27
CA LYS A 278 -4.47 40.94 -17.43
C LYS A 278 -4.84 39.98 -18.56
N LEU A 279 -5.75 39.04 -18.32
CA LEU A 279 -6.17 37.97 -19.24
C LEU A 279 -7.69 38.00 -19.51
N GLY A 280 -8.32 39.15 -19.27
CA GLY A 280 -9.75 39.33 -19.04
C GLY A 280 -10.75 38.97 -20.14
N ASP A 281 -10.35 38.31 -21.23
CA ASP A 281 -11.25 38.01 -22.36
C ASP A 281 -11.40 36.53 -22.72
N MET A 282 -10.88 35.57 -21.94
CA MET A 282 -10.87 34.16 -22.39
C MET A 282 -11.41 33.07 -21.47
N TYR A 283 -11.81 33.35 -20.23
CA TYR A 283 -12.37 32.30 -19.36
C TYR A 283 -13.47 32.84 -18.44
N GLU A 284 -14.69 32.91 -18.96
CA GLU A 284 -15.86 32.70 -18.12
C GLU A 284 -16.10 31.19 -17.99
N GLU A 285 -15.87 30.60 -16.81
CA GLU A 285 -16.79 29.58 -16.30
C GLU A 285 -16.60 29.33 -14.79
N LYS A 286 -17.72 29.41 -14.07
CA LYS A 286 -17.85 29.27 -12.62
C LYS A 286 -17.85 27.79 -12.23
N ALA A 287 -16.89 27.36 -11.41
CA ALA A 287 -16.92 26.04 -10.76
C ALA A 287 -17.84 26.05 -9.53
N ASP A 288 -19.14 25.97 -9.78
CA ASP A 288 -20.10 25.38 -8.84
C ASP A 288 -20.25 23.90 -9.24
N LEU A 289 -20.01 22.97 -8.31
CA LEU A 289 -20.41 21.56 -8.45
C LEU A 289 -21.94 21.52 -8.59
N LYS A 290 -22.42 21.63 -9.83
CA LYS A 290 -23.83 21.42 -10.18
C LYS A 290 -24.09 19.92 -10.12
N VAL A 291 -24.86 19.48 -9.14
CA VAL A 291 -25.61 18.22 -9.26
C VAL A 291 -26.45 18.36 -10.53
N TRP A 292 -26.21 17.52 -11.53
CA TRP A 292 -27.00 17.51 -12.75
C TRP A 292 -28.44 17.14 -12.39
N LYS A 293 -29.38 18.05 -12.67
CA LYS A 293 -30.81 17.88 -12.34
C LYS A 293 -31.70 17.69 -13.59
N GLY A 294 -31.09 17.64 -14.77
CA GLY A 294 -31.78 17.46 -16.05
C GLY A 294 -31.70 16.02 -16.56
N PRO A 295 -32.32 15.73 -17.72
CA PRO A 295 -32.04 14.51 -18.47
C PRO A 295 -30.56 14.45 -18.85
N LEU A 296 -29.97 13.27 -18.89
CA LEU A 296 -28.56 13.11 -19.26
C LEU A 296 -28.35 13.51 -20.73
N PRO A 297 -27.29 14.28 -21.05
CA PRO A 297 -27.03 14.69 -22.42
C PRO A 297 -26.86 13.49 -23.35
N LYS A 298 -27.45 13.56 -24.54
CA LYS A 298 -27.26 12.57 -25.60
C LYS A 298 -26.47 13.17 -26.75
N CYS A 299 -25.35 12.55 -27.10
CA CYS A 299 -24.57 12.90 -28.28
C CYS A 299 -24.71 11.82 -29.35
N PHE A 300 -24.42 12.16 -30.60
CA PHE A 300 -24.44 11.20 -31.69
C PHE A 300 -23.16 11.26 -32.53
N PHE A 301 -22.84 10.14 -33.16
CA PHE A 301 -21.89 10.03 -34.26
C PHE A 301 -22.58 9.39 -35.47
N ASP A 302 -22.48 10.02 -36.63
CA ASP A 302 -22.73 9.38 -37.91
C ASP A 302 -21.42 8.79 -38.43
N ILE A 303 -21.41 7.48 -38.66
CA ILE A 303 -20.20 6.73 -38.98
C ILE A 303 -20.18 6.36 -40.45
N THR A 304 -19.02 6.54 -41.08
CA THR A 304 -18.69 5.95 -42.38
C THR A 304 -17.53 4.96 -42.24
N ILE A 305 -17.58 3.85 -42.98
CA ILE A 305 -16.49 2.87 -43.09
C ILE A 305 -16.09 2.77 -44.55
N GLY A 306 -14.82 3.07 -44.87
CA GLY A 306 -14.35 3.10 -46.26
C GLY A 306 -15.09 4.12 -47.14
N GLY A 307 -15.64 5.18 -46.53
CA GLY A 307 -16.45 6.20 -47.19
C GLY A 307 -17.94 5.87 -47.35
N GLU A 308 -18.38 4.65 -47.00
CA GLU A 308 -19.79 4.28 -47.04
C GLU A 308 -20.48 4.57 -45.69
N ALA A 309 -21.66 5.19 -45.73
CA ALA A 309 -22.44 5.49 -44.53
C ALA A 309 -22.92 4.20 -43.86
N LYS A 310 -22.51 4.00 -42.60
CA LYS A 310 -22.84 2.78 -41.83
C LYS A 310 -24.04 2.97 -40.90
N GLY A 311 -24.20 4.16 -40.35
CA GLY A 311 -25.32 4.49 -39.48
C GLY A 311 -24.93 5.44 -38.35
N ARG A 312 -25.87 5.62 -37.41
CA ARG A 312 -25.72 6.53 -36.28
C ARG A 312 -25.53 5.74 -34.98
N VAL A 313 -24.60 6.20 -34.15
CA VAL A 313 -24.44 5.78 -32.75
C VAL A 313 -24.92 6.91 -31.86
N VAL A 314 -25.85 6.64 -30.94
CA VAL A 314 -26.32 7.61 -29.94
C VAL A 314 -25.79 7.20 -28.58
N MET A 315 -25.22 8.16 -27.86
CA MET A 315 -24.50 7.96 -26.60
C MET A 315 -25.07 8.89 -25.54
N GLU A 316 -25.51 8.33 -24.42
CA GLU A 316 -25.94 9.05 -23.23
C GLU A 316 -24.73 9.27 -22.30
N LEU A 317 -24.50 10.51 -21.88
CA LEU A 317 -23.34 10.90 -21.08
C LEU A 317 -23.72 11.02 -19.61
N PHE A 318 -22.93 10.43 -18.72
CA PHE A 318 -23.15 10.44 -17.27
C PHE A 318 -22.74 11.80 -16.66
N ALA A 319 -23.41 12.88 -17.06
CA ALA A 319 -23.18 14.24 -16.56
C ALA A 319 -23.54 14.40 -15.07
N ASP A 320 -24.28 13.46 -14.49
CA ASP A 320 -24.59 13.36 -13.07
C ASP A 320 -23.46 12.73 -12.25
N LYS A 321 -22.65 11.87 -12.86
CA LYS A 321 -21.53 11.17 -12.20
C LYS A 321 -20.17 11.75 -12.55
N THR A 322 -19.98 12.11 -13.81
CA THR A 322 -18.72 12.60 -14.39
C THR A 322 -18.91 13.90 -15.19
N PRO A 323 -19.53 14.96 -14.63
CA PRO A 323 -19.87 16.20 -15.34
C PRO A 323 -18.74 16.80 -16.19
N LYS A 324 -17.49 16.81 -15.72
CA LYS A 324 -16.39 17.44 -16.45
C LYS A 324 -15.98 16.60 -17.66
N THR A 325 -15.91 15.29 -17.50
CA THR A 325 -15.58 14.34 -18.58
C THR A 325 -16.70 14.28 -19.61
N ALA A 326 -17.96 14.24 -19.15
CA ALA A 326 -19.15 14.30 -20.01
C ALA A 326 -19.18 15.60 -20.83
N GLU A 327 -18.92 16.75 -20.19
CA GLU A 327 -18.91 18.04 -20.89
C GLU A 327 -17.77 18.13 -21.92
N ASN A 328 -16.59 17.58 -21.62
CA ASN A 328 -15.51 17.49 -22.59
C ASN A 328 -15.95 16.73 -23.85
N PHE A 329 -16.54 15.56 -23.68
CA PHE A 329 -17.00 14.77 -24.82
C PHE A 329 -18.13 15.45 -25.58
N ARG A 330 -19.13 16.00 -24.88
CA ARG A 330 -20.27 16.71 -25.49
C ARG A 330 -19.83 17.91 -26.32
N ALA A 331 -18.98 18.77 -25.77
CA ALA A 331 -18.47 19.95 -26.47
C ALA A 331 -17.61 19.58 -27.69
N LEU A 332 -16.86 18.47 -27.62
CA LEU A 332 -16.13 17.93 -28.77
C LEU A 332 -17.04 17.29 -29.82
N CYS A 333 -18.24 16.83 -29.45
CA CYS A 333 -19.27 16.43 -30.41
C CYS A 333 -19.89 17.64 -31.13
N THR A 334 -20.07 18.79 -30.45
CA THR A 334 -20.70 19.98 -31.06
C THR A 334 -19.72 20.91 -31.75
N GLY A 335 -18.44 20.87 -31.38
CA GLY A 335 -17.40 21.76 -31.92
C GLY A 335 -17.51 23.20 -31.44
N GLU A 336 -18.34 23.47 -30.42
CA GLU A 336 -18.66 24.83 -29.99
C GLU A 336 -17.48 25.59 -29.36
N LYS A 337 -16.43 24.86 -28.95
CA LYS A 337 -15.23 25.45 -28.31
C LYS A 337 -14.19 25.96 -29.32
N GLY A 338 -14.47 25.91 -30.62
CA GLY A 338 -13.61 26.48 -31.66
C GLY A 338 -12.31 25.71 -31.84
N ASN A 339 -11.18 26.43 -31.98
CA ASN A 339 -9.87 25.83 -32.21
C ASN A 339 -9.08 25.68 -30.90
N GLY A 340 -8.40 24.54 -30.76
CA GLY A 340 -7.48 24.24 -29.67
C GLY A 340 -6.11 24.89 -29.85
N LYS A 341 -5.24 24.74 -28.86
CA LYS A 341 -3.85 25.22 -28.87
C LYS A 341 -3.01 24.55 -29.97
N ALA A 342 -3.37 23.34 -30.38
CA ALA A 342 -2.75 22.67 -31.52
C ALA A 342 -3.14 23.27 -32.89
N GLY A 343 -3.98 24.32 -32.91
CA GLY A 343 -4.46 24.95 -34.15
C GLY A 343 -5.49 24.13 -34.93
N LYS A 344 -5.99 23.05 -34.33
CA LYS A 344 -7.03 22.17 -34.88
C LYS A 344 -8.38 22.49 -34.25
N PRO A 345 -9.51 22.32 -34.96
CA PRO A 345 -10.83 22.39 -34.35
C PRO A 345 -10.97 21.37 -33.21
N LEU A 346 -11.51 21.79 -32.07
CA LEU A 346 -11.88 20.93 -30.95
C LEU A 346 -13.21 20.22 -31.29
N HIS A 347 -13.15 19.30 -32.25
CA HIS A 347 -14.34 18.70 -32.85
C HIS A 347 -14.06 17.28 -33.35
N TYR A 348 -14.96 16.34 -33.06
CA TYR A 348 -14.83 14.95 -33.52
C TYR A 348 -15.19 14.74 -35.00
N LYS A 349 -15.92 15.67 -35.63
CA LYS A 349 -16.27 15.55 -37.05
C LYS A 349 -15.01 15.48 -37.93
N GLY A 350 -14.92 14.42 -38.73
CA GLY A 350 -13.78 14.11 -39.57
C GLY A 350 -12.65 13.36 -38.85
N SER A 351 -12.75 13.12 -37.54
CA SER A 351 -11.81 12.26 -36.81
C SER A 351 -12.08 10.78 -37.06
N THR A 352 -11.07 9.94 -36.83
CA THR A 352 -11.11 8.51 -37.10
C THR A 352 -11.12 7.66 -35.82
N PHE A 353 -11.63 6.44 -35.93
CA PHE A 353 -11.29 5.37 -34.99
C PHE A 353 -9.97 4.75 -35.45
N HIS A 354 -8.88 5.12 -34.77
CA HIS A 354 -7.51 4.72 -35.14
C HIS A 354 -7.09 3.37 -34.55
N ARG A 355 -7.87 2.81 -33.61
CA ARG A 355 -7.58 1.53 -32.98
C ARG A 355 -8.84 0.71 -32.72
N VAL A 356 -8.86 -0.53 -33.18
CA VAL A 356 -9.94 -1.50 -33.05
C VAL A 356 -9.36 -2.82 -32.56
N ILE A 357 -9.89 -3.35 -31.45
CA ILE A 357 -9.53 -4.66 -30.91
C ILE A 357 -10.80 -5.44 -30.62
N LYS A 358 -11.00 -6.53 -31.36
CA LYS A 358 -12.15 -7.41 -31.25
C LYS A 358 -12.26 -8.02 -29.85
N ASP A 359 -13.49 -8.14 -29.36
CA ASP A 359 -13.86 -8.60 -28.00
C ASP A 359 -13.23 -7.76 -26.88
N PHE A 360 -12.88 -6.51 -27.18
CA PHE A 360 -12.31 -5.58 -26.22
C PHE A 360 -12.90 -4.18 -26.35
N MET A 361 -12.46 -3.40 -27.34
CA MET A 361 -12.87 -2.00 -27.49
C MET A 361 -12.53 -1.43 -28.87
N ILE A 362 -13.23 -0.34 -29.22
CA ILE A 362 -12.90 0.55 -30.34
C ILE A 362 -12.51 1.92 -29.78
N GLN A 363 -11.41 2.49 -30.25
CA GLN A 363 -10.83 3.74 -29.74
C GLN A 363 -10.72 4.78 -30.84
N GLY A 364 -11.10 6.01 -30.50
CA GLY A 364 -11.06 7.17 -31.38
C GLY A 364 -10.78 8.44 -30.59
N GLY A 365 -11.06 9.59 -31.23
CA GLY A 365 -10.99 10.90 -30.60
C GLY A 365 -9.64 11.62 -30.73
N ASP A 366 -8.68 11.07 -31.49
CA ASP A 366 -7.47 11.81 -31.87
C ASP A 366 -7.72 12.65 -33.13
N PHE A 367 -8.37 13.80 -32.99
CA PHE A 367 -8.55 14.76 -34.10
C PHE A 367 -7.30 15.62 -34.37
N THR A 368 -6.24 15.47 -33.57
CA THR A 368 -5.02 16.28 -33.71
C THR A 368 -4.06 15.65 -34.71
N ASN A 369 -3.74 14.37 -34.50
CA ASN A 369 -2.77 13.61 -35.29
C ASN A 369 -3.41 12.44 -36.05
N GLY A 370 -4.61 11.99 -35.67
CA GLY A 370 -5.34 10.91 -36.34
C GLY A 370 -4.73 9.51 -36.18
N ASN A 371 -3.75 9.34 -35.30
CA ASN A 371 -2.97 8.10 -35.17
C ASN A 371 -2.84 7.60 -33.71
N GLY A 372 -3.54 8.23 -32.78
CA GLY A 372 -3.55 7.92 -31.36
C GLY A 372 -2.47 8.60 -30.54
N THR A 373 -1.64 9.47 -31.12
CA THR A 373 -0.59 10.22 -30.41
C THR A 373 -1.03 11.63 -30.01
N GLY A 374 -2.17 12.11 -30.50
CA GLY A 374 -2.70 13.43 -30.20
C GLY A 374 -3.93 13.40 -29.29
N GLY A 375 -4.72 14.47 -29.33
CA GLY A 375 -5.99 14.57 -28.65
C GLY A 375 -6.01 15.60 -27.52
N GLU A 376 -6.32 16.85 -27.88
CA GLU A 376 -6.49 17.97 -26.95
C GLU A 376 -7.91 17.97 -26.35
N SER A 377 -8.04 18.22 -25.05
CA SER A 377 -9.35 18.41 -24.42
C SER A 377 -9.87 19.85 -24.58
N ILE A 378 -11.14 20.09 -24.29
CA ILE A 378 -11.68 21.46 -24.25
C ILE A 378 -11.08 22.33 -23.13
N TYR A 379 -10.32 21.72 -22.21
CA TYR A 379 -9.67 22.38 -21.08
C TYR A 379 -8.17 22.60 -21.31
N GLY A 380 -7.65 22.24 -22.48
CA GLY A 380 -6.22 22.22 -22.82
C GLY A 380 -5.71 20.80 -23.10
N GLU A 381 -4.40 20.58 -23.03
CA GLU A 381 -3.80 19.32 -23.45
C GLU A 381 -4.35 18.09 -22.70
N LYS A 382 -4.42 18.17 -21.36
CA LYS A 382 -4.88 17.07 -20.49
C LYS A 382 -5.71 17.57 -19.31
N PHE A 383 -6.53 16.70 -18.73
CA PHE A 383 -7.27 16.94 -17.49
C PHE A 383 -7.34 15.71 -16.57
N GLU A 384 -7.54 15.97 -15.28
CA GLU A 384 -7.57 14.98 -14.20
C GLU A 384 -8.70 13.94 -14.31
N ASP A 385 -8.52 12.78 -13.68
CA ASP A 385 -9.58 11.77 -13.50
C ASP A 385 -10.64 12.29 -12.53
N GLU A 386 -11.92 12.07 -12.84
CA GLU A 386 -13.00 12.61 -12.01
C GLU A 386 -13.43 11.65 -10.89
N ASN A 387 -13.79 10.41 -11.23
CA ASN A 387 -14.03 9.30 -10.32
C ASN A 387 -14.02 7.97 -11.09
N PHE A 388 -14.10 6.86 -10.35
CA PHE A 388 -14.13 5.50 -10.90
C PHE A 388 -15.35 4.71 -10.41
N ASP A 389 -16.48 5.39 -10.20
CA ASP A 389 -17.67 4.81 -9.58
C ASP A 389 -18.36 3.80 -10.52
N VAL A 390 -18.39 4.11 -11.82
CA VAL A 390 -18.91 3.21 -12.85
C VAL A 390 -17.80 2.26 -13.30
N LYS A 391 -18.10 0.96 -13.30
CA LYS A 391 -17.18 -0.12 -13.69
C LYS A 391 -17.44 -0.58 -15.12
N HIS A 392 -16.45 -1.18 -15.75
CA HIS A 392 -16.54 -1.64 -17.14
C HIS A 392 -17.24 -3.01 -17.25
N THR A 393 -18.50 -3.07 -16.82
CA THR A 393 -19.24 -4.34 -16.62
C THR A 393 -20.02 -4.81 -17.84
N GLU A 394 -20.10 -4.01 -18.91
CA GLU A 394 -20.88 -4.33 -20.10
C GLU A 394 -20.28 -3.71 -21.38
N ALA A 395 -20.77 -4.18 -22.53
CA ALA A 395 -20.48 -3.58 -23.82
C ALA A 395 -21.25 -2.26 -24.00
N GLY A 396 -20.69 -1.34 -24.77
CA GLY A 396 -21.28 -0.04 -25.07
C GLY A 396 -20.93 1.05 -24.05
N LEU A 397 -20.03 0.82 -23.10
CA LEU A 397 -19.59 1.87 -22.17
C LEU A 397 -18.52 2.75 -22.83
N LEU A 398 -18.67 4.06 -22.66
CA LEU A 398 -17.69 5.06 -23.08
C LEU A 398 -16.73 5.34 -21.94
N SER A 399 -15.43 5.28 -22.22
CA SER A 399 -14.39 5.50 -21.20
C SER A 399 -13.16 6.20 -21.78
N MET A 400 -12.45 6.95 -20.94
CA MET A 400 -11.32 7.77 -21.37
C MET A 400 -10.09 6.92 -21.73
N ALA A 401 -9.51 7.18 -22.90
CA ALA A 401 -8.20 6.64 -23.26
C ALA A 401 -7.12 7.63 -22.80
N ASN A 402 -6.42 7.29 -21.71
CA ASN A 402 -5.38 8.12 -21.11
C ASN A 402 -4.01 7.41 -21.10
N ALA A 403 -2.95 8.17 -20.81
CA ALA A 403 -1.57 7.68 -20.73
C ALA A 403 -1.13 7.37 -19.28
N GLY A 404 -2.09 7.17 -18.37
CA GLY A 404 -1.89 7.05 -16.94
C GLY A 404 -2.80 7.99 -16.14
N PRO A 405 -2.75 7.92 -14.79
CA PRO A 405 -3.62 8.70 -13.92
C PRO A 405 -3.58 10.20 -14.23
N GLY A 406 -4.75 10.83 -14.34
CA GLY A 406 -4.92 12.27 -14.52
C GLY A 406 -4.54 12.81 -15.92
N THR A 407 -4.42 11.94 -16.93
CA THR A 407 -3.97 12.34 -18.27
C THR A 407 -5.05 12.25 -19.35
N ASN A 408 -6.31 12.53 -18.99
CA ASN A 408 -7.42 12.48 -19.94
C ASN A 408 -7.31 13.60 -20.98
N GLY A 409 -7.57 13.29 -22.25
CA GLY A 409 -7.58 14.24 -23.37
C GLY A 409 -8.92 14.19 -24.12
N SER A 410 -8.89 14.15 -25.45
CA SER A 410 -10.08 13.88 -26.26
C SER A 410 -10.24 12.40 -26.65
N GLN A 411 -9.22 11.57 -26.43
CA GLN A 411 -9.32 10.17 -26.82
C GLN A 411 -10.22 9.39 -25.87
N PHE A 412 -11.05 8.54 -26.46
CA PHE A 412 -12.00 7.67 -25.75
C PHE A 412 -12.02 6.29 -26.39
N PHE A 413 -12.54 5.31 -25.67
CA PHE A 413 -12.91 4.02 -26.23
C PHE A 413 -14.34 3.64 -25.86
N ILE A 414 -14.96 2.83 -26.73
CA ILE A 414 -16.25 2.19 -26.50
C ILE A 414 -15.98 0.71 -26.29
N THR A 415 -16.42 0.16 -25.16
CA THR A 415 -16.26 -1.27 -24.86
C THR A 415 -17.13 -2.10 -25.78
N THR A 416 -16.61 -3.23 -26.25
CA THR A 416 -17.40 -4.23 -27.00
C THR A 416 -17.67 -5.47 -26.17
N LYS A 417 -17.09 -5.53 -24.96
CA LYS A 417 -17.25 -6.58 -23.96
C LYS A 417 -17.02 -6.00 -22.55
N ASP A 418 -17.38 -6.74 -21.51
CA ASP A 418 -16.96 -6.41 -20.14
C ASP A 418 -15.42 -6.43 -20.01
N THR A 419 -14.86 -5.40 -19.37
CA THR A 419 -13.41 -5.17 -19.31
C THR A 419 -12.94 -4.76 -17.91
N PRO A 420 -13.14 -5.61 -16.88
CA PRO A 420 -12.87 -5.27 -15.48
C PRO A 420 -11.40 -4.91 -15.19
N HIS A 421 -10.46 -5.32 -16.04
CA HIS A 421 -9.04 -4.97 -15.91
C HIS A 421 -8.72 -3.48 -16.12
N LEU A 422 -9.69 -2.71 -16.64
CA LEU A 422 -9.64 -1.25 -16.82
C LEU A 422 -10.20 -0.47 -15.62
N ASP A 423 -10.85 -1.15 -14.67
CA ASP A 423 -11.46 -0.51 -13.51
C ASP A 423 -10.41 0.17 -12.62
N GLY A 424 -10.75 1.39 -12.15
CA GLY A 424 -9.85 2.21 -11.33
C GLY A 424 -8.71 2.86 -12.10
N LYS A 425 -8.67 2.73 -13.43
CA LYS A 425 -7.63 3.31 -14.30
C LYS A 425 -8.20 4.25 -15.36
N HIS A 426 -9.40 3.95 -15.87
CA HIS A 426 -10.06 4.72 -16.92
C HIS A 426 -11.44 5.18 -16.45
N VAL A 427 -11.74 6.47 -16.67
CA VAL A 427 -13.01 7.08 -16.26
C VAL A 427 -14.10 6.71 -17.25
N VAL A 428 -15.10 5.96 -16.79
CA VAL A 428 -16.32 5.69 -17.56
C VAL A 428 -17.25 6.89 -17.46
N PHE A 429 -17.63 7.48 -18.61
CA PHE A 429 -18.37 8.75 -18.65
C PHE A 429 -19.66 8.71 -19.47
N GLY A 430 -20.02 7.57 -20.06
CA GLY A 430 -21.27 7.43 -20.80
C GLY A 430 -21.54 6.00 -21.26
N ARG A 431 -22.62 5.82 -21.99
CA ARG A 431 -23.00 4.56 -22.63
C ARG A 431 -23.67 4.79 -23.98
N VAL A 432 -23.53 3.84 -24.89
CA VAL A 432 -24.29 3.75 -26.13
C VAL A 432 -25.73 3.36 -25.78
N VAL A 433 -26.69 4.13 -26.28
CA VAL A 433 -28.13 3.88 -26.11
C VAL A 433 -28.81 3.46 -27.41
N GLU A 434 -28.25 3.84 -28.57
CA GLU A 434 -28.71 3.39 -29.90
C GLU A 434 -27.51 3.20 -30.83
N GLY A 435 -27.61 2.30 -31.82
CA GLY A 435 -26.55 2.07 -32.80
C GLY A 435 -25.43 1.13 -32.36
N MET A 436 -25.70 0.22 -31.41
CA MET A 436 -24.70 -0.80 -31.03
C MET A 436 -24.33 -1.74 -32.17
N ASP A 437 -25.21 -1.95 -33.15
CA ASP A 437 -24.92 -2.67 -34.39
C ASP A 437 -23.87 -1.95 -35.26
N VAL A 438 -23.87 -0.61 -35.26
CA VAL A 438 -22.83 0.21 -35.90
C VAL A 438 -21.50 0.05 -35.16
N VAL A 439 -21.51 0.06 -33.82
CA VAL A 439 -20.31 -0.20 -33.00
C VAL A 439 -19.73 -1.59 -33.30
N ARG A 440 -20.58 -2.63 -33.41
CA ARG A 440 -20.15 -3.97 -33.82
C ARG A 440 -19.59 -4.01 -35.23
N ALA A 441 -20.17 -3.25 -36.15
CA ALA A 441 -19.63 -3.18 -37.49
C ALA A 441 -18.25 -2.51 -37.56
N ILE A 442 -17.96 -1.53 -36.69
CA ILE A 442 -16.62 -0.97 -36.54
C ILE A 442 -15.66 -2.03 -36.00
N GLU A 443 -16.09 -2.75 -34.95
CA GLU A 443 -15.31 -3.85 -34.34
C GLU A 443 -14.96 -4.96 -35.33
N ASP A 444 -15.86 -5.28 -36.26
CA ASP A 444 -15.70 -6.33 -37.26
C ASP A 444 -14.92 -5.89 -38.52
N THR A 445 -14.41 -4.64 -38.56
CA THR A 445 -13.54 -4.20 -39.67
C THR A 445 -12.23 -4.99 -39.71
N GLU A 446 -11.70 -5.20 -40.91
CA GLU A 446 -10.35 -5.75 -41.03
C GLU A 446 -9.31 -4.76 -40.48
N VAL A 447 -8.38 -5.27 -39.67
CA VAL A 447 -7.30 -4.48 -39.07
C VAL A 447 -5.92 -4.95 -39.52
N GLU A 448 -4.97 -4.02 -39.58
CA GLU A 448 -3.53 -4.28 -39.58
C GLU A 448 -2.99 -4.01 -38.16
N GLY A 449 -2.63 -5.09 -37.45
CA GLY A 449 -2.33 -5.02 -36.01
C GLY A 449 -3.58 -4.68 -35.20
N SER A 450 -3.78 -3.40 -34.93
CA SER A 450 -5.02 -2.88 -34.33
C SER A 450 -5.60 -1.69 -35.09
N THR A 451 -4.99 -1.30 -36.21
CA THR A 451 -5.44 -0.14 -37.01
C THR A 451 -6.37 -0.63 -38.10
N PRO A 452 -7.59 -0.08 -38.25
CA PRO A 452 -8.50 -0.44 -39.35
C PRO A 452 -7.86 -0.23 -40.72
N LYS A 453 -7.99 -1.21 -41.62
CA LYS A 453 -7.52 -1.11 -43.01
C LYS A 453 -8.37 -0.15 -43.83
N GLN A 454 -9.66 -0.09 -43.52
CA GLN A 454 -10.58 0.89 -44.07
C GLN A 454 -10.75 2.01 -43.05
N GLU A 455 -10.72 3.26 -43.50
CA GLU A 455 -10.95 4.39 -42.61
C GLU A 455 -12.36 4.32 -42.01
N VAL A 456 -12.41 4.34 -40.68
CA VAL A 456 -13.64 4.48 -39.90
C VAL A 456 -13.70 5.92 -39.41
N VAL A 457 -14.59 6.72 -39.99
CA VAL A 457 -14.64 8.18 -39.80
C VAL A 457 -15.94 8.57 -39.10
N VAL A 458 -15.85 9.51 -38.16
CA VAL A 458 -16.99 10.26 -37.63
C VAL A 458 -17.39 11.31 -38.68
N ALA A 459 -18.30 10.96 -39.57
CA ALA A 459 -18.73 11.82 -40.69
C ALA A 459 -19.51 13.04 -40.21
N ASP A 460 -20.31 12.88 -39.16
CA ASP A 460 -20.97 13.98 -38.46
C ASP A 460 -21.12 13.66 -36.97
N CYS A 461 -21.23 14.70 -36.15
CA CYS A 461 -21.43 14.55 -34.71
C CYS A 461 -22.14 15.76 -34.12
N GLY A 462 -22.75 15.58 -32.96
CA GLY A 462 -23.43 16.66 -32.25
C GLY A 462 -24.12 16.19 -30.99
N GLU A 463 -24.82 17.13 -30.37
CA GLU A 463 -25.71 16.90 -29.24
C GLU A 463 -27.16 16.83 -29.76
N LEU A 464 -27.89 15.80 -29.35
CA LEU A 464 -29.32 15.71 -29.56
C LEU A 464 -30.02 16.61 -28.54
N LYS A 465 -30.78 17.58 -29.02
CA LYS A 465 -31.65 18.38 -28.16
C LYS A 465 -32.94 17.62 -27.95
N ASP A 466 -33.37 17.46 -26.70
CA ASP A 466 -34.71 16.95 -26.41
C ASP A 466 -35.73 17.86 -27.08
N GLU A 467 -36.65 17.29 -27.87
CA GLU A 467 -37.84 18.01 -28.30
C GLU A 467 -38.67 18.31 -27.04
N ALA A 468 -38.81 19.61 -26.74
CA ALA A 468 -39.46 20.12 -25.54
C ALA A 468 -40.97 19.83 -25.48
#